data_AF-A0A1F4UJR2-F1
#
_entry.id   AF-A0A1F4UJR2-F1
#
_cell.length_a   1.000
_cell.length_b   1.000
_cell.length_c   1.000
_cell.angle_alpha   90.00
_cell.angle_beta   90.00
_cell.angle_gamma   90.00
#
_symmetry.space_group_name_H-M   'P 1'
#
loop_
_entity.id
_entity.type
_entity.pdbx_description
1 polymer ?
#
loop_
_entity_poly.entity_id
_entity_poly.type
_entity_poly.pdbx_seq_one_letter_code
_entity_poly.pdbx_strand_id
1 'polypeptide(L)'
;MKPKTVIIFILLVIFAIIFIVATSWSKITYNPALNDSKPKYVCPKTEYIDCMPSIDRGSQQEKICNDKEYLNWAQINCPNFKGIAY
;
A
#
# COMPACT_ATOMS: atom_id res chain seq x y z
N MET A 1 -22.59 54.07 -8.33
CA MET A 1 -22.28 52.80 -7.63
C MET A 1 -21.91 53.10 -6.19
N LYS A 2 -22.48 52.37 -5.22
CA LYS A 2 -22.11 52.55 -3.80
C LYS A 2 -20.78 51.83 -3.53
N PRO A 3 -19.86 52.40 -2.73
CA PRO A 3 -18.53 51.83 -2.49
C PRO A 3 -18.57 50.40 -1.94
N LYS A 4 -19.63 50.07 -1.20
CA LYS A 4 -19.88 48.72 -0.66
C LYS A 4 -20.08 47.66 -1.75
N THR A 5 -20.64 48.03 -2.90
CA THR A 5 -20.87 47.09 -4.01
C THR A 5 -19.56 46.74 -4.71
N VAL A 6 -18.63 47.69 -4.85
CA VAL A 6 -17.33 47.48 -5.53
C VAL A 6 -16.43 46.51 -4.77
N ILE A 7 -16.40 46.61 -3.44
CA ILE A 7 -15.60 45.71 -2.58
C ILE A 7 -16.07 44.26 -2.70
N ILE A 8 -17.38 44.03 -2.73
CA ILE A 8 -17.96 42.68 -2.86
C ILE A 8 -17.57 42.06 -4.20
N PHE A 9 -17.60 42.83 -5.30
CA PHE A 9 -17.17 42.33 -6.61
C PHE A 9 -15.68 41.94 -6.63
N ILE A 10 -14.81 42.73 -6.00
CA ILE A 10 -13.37 42.40 -5.94
C ILE A 10 -13.13 41.09 -5.16
N LEU A 11 -13.82 40.89 -4.02
CA LEU A 11 -13.69 39.66 -3.24
C LEU A 11 -14.16 38.42 -4.00
N LEU A 12 -15.25 38.53 -4.77
CA LEU A 12 -15.76 37.43 -5.59
C LEU A 12 -14.77 37.04 -6.70
N VAL A 13 -14.12 38.01 -7.33
CA VAL A 13 -13.11 37.76 -8.37
C VAL A 13 -11.88 37.06 -7.78
N ILE A 14 -11.39 37.51 -6.62
CA ILE A 14 -10.24 36.89 -5.95
C ILE A 14 -10.56 35.44 -5.58
N PHE A 15 -11.74 35.18 -5.01
CA PHE A 15 -12.16 33.83 -4.63
C PHE A 15 -12.25 32.89 -5.84
N ALA A 16 -12.78 33.37 -6.96
CA ALA A 16 -12.85 32.60 -8.20
C ALA A 16 -11.46 32.23 -8.74
N ILE A 17 -10.49 33.15 -8.69
CA ILE A 17 -9.11 32.88 -9.13
C ILE A 17 -8.46 31.80 -8.26
N ILE A 18 -8.61 31.87 -6.94
CA ILE A 18 -8.06 30.86 -6.02
C ILE A 18 -8.65 29.47 -6.32
N PHE A 19 -9.96 29.40 -6.58
CA PHE A 19 -10.64 28.14 -6.89
C PHE A 19 -10.13 27.52 -8.20
N ILE A 20 -9.90 28.33 -9.25
CA ILE A 20 -9.37 27.85 -10.53
C ILE A 20 -7.97 27.25 -10.37
N VAL A 21 -7.08 27.92 -9.62
CA VAL A 21 -5.71 27.44 -9.40
C VAL A 21 -5.70 26.11 -8.64
N ALA A 22 -6.57 25.96 -7.62
CA ALA A 22 -6.66 24.73 -6.83
C ALA A 22 -7.08 23.50 -7.65
N THR A 23 -7.95 23.67 -8.64
CA THR A 23 -8.45 22.54 -9.46
C THR A 23 -7.45 22.01 -10.50
N SER A 24 -6.36 22.74 -10.77
CA SER A 24 -5.40 22.38 -11.82
C SER A 24 -4.35 21.33 -11.41
N TRP A 25 -4.35 20.88 -10.15
CA TRP A 25 -3.26 20.07 -9.58
C TRP A 25 -3.51 18.55 -9.53
N SER A 26 -4.59 18.03 -10.13
CA SER A 26 -5.00 16.63 -9.91
C SER A 26 -5.10 15.77 -11.15
N LYS A 27 -4.06 15.73 -11.99
CA LYS A 27 -3.90 14.64 -12.99
C LYS A 27 -2.46 14.12 -13.03
N ILE A 28 -2.05 13.43 -11.97
CA ILE A 28 -0.91 12.52 -12.04
C ILE A 28 -1.39 11.27 -12.77
N THR A 29 -0.93 11.05 -14.00
CA THR A 29 -1.17 9.81 -14.75
C THR A 29 -0.24 8.72 -14.21
N TYR A 30 -0.78 7.82 -13.40
CA TYR A 30 -0.08 6.60 -12.99
C TYR A 30 0.05 5.66 -14.19
N ASN A 31 1.28 5.34 -14.60
CA ASN A 31 1.56 4.32 -15.62
C ASN A 31 1.87 2.98 -14.91
N PRO A 32 0.94 2.02 -14.90
CA PRO A 32 1.11 0.74 -14.19
C PRO A 32 2.14 -0.20 -14.84
N ALA A 33 2.68 0.13 -16.02
CA ALA A 33 3.47 -0.80 -16.83
C ALA A 33 4.96 -0.96 -16.41
N LEU A 34 5.43 -0.30 -15.35
CA LEU A 34 6.83 -0.36 -14.91
C LEU A 34 7.06 -1.09 -13.58
N ASN A 35 6.00 -1.60 -12.96
CA ASN A 35 6.15 -2.45 -11.80
C ASN A 35 6.20 -3.90 -12.27
N ASP A 36 7.39 -4.33 -12.70
CA ASP A 36 7.76 -5.75 -12.83
C ASP A 36 7.87 -6.36 -11.42
N SER A 37 6.75 -6.28 -10.68
CA SER A 37 6.62 -6.72 -9.31
C SER A 37 6.49 -8.22 -9.34
N LYS A 38 7.61 -8.93 -9.31
CA LYS A 38 7.59 -10.31 -8.82
C LYS A 38 6.80 -10.30 -7.50
N PRO A 39 5.88 -11.26 -7.30
CA PRO A 39 5.09 -11.29 -6.08
C PRO A 39 6.05 -11.36 -4.88
N LYS A 40 5.87 -10.44 -3.92
CA LYS A 40 6.70 -10.33 -2.71
C LYS A 40 6.76 -11.67 -1.94
N TYR A 41 5.68 -12.46 -2.04
CA TYR A 41 5.53 -13.75 -1.38
C TYR A 41 4.95 -14.81 -2.31
N VAL A 42 5.26 -16.07 -2.02
CA VAL A 42 4.71 -17.26 -2.71
C VAL A 42 4.13 -18.21 -1.68
N CYS A 43 3.05 -18.90 -2.05
CA CYS A 43 2.42 -19.87 -1.14
C CYS A 43 3.37 -21.04 -0.84
N PRO A 44 3.37 -21.53 0.41
CA PRO A 44 4.15 -22.70 0.76
C PRO A 44 3.61 -23.93 0.02
N LYS A 45 4.49 -24.89 -0.28
CA LYS A 45 4.11 -26.15 -0.94
C LYS A 45 3.40 -27.11 0.02
N THR A 46 3.61 -26.92 1.32
CA THR A 46 3.05 -27.75 2.39
C THR A 46 1.96 -26.99 3.13
N GLU A 47 1.03 -27.74 3.73
CA GLU A 47 -0.06 -27.13 4.50
C GLU A 47 0.45 -26.49 5.81
N TYR A 48 1.49 -27.08 6.40
CA TYR A 48 2.18 -26.55 7.57
C TYR A 48 3.62 -26.21 7.21
N ILE A 49 4.13 -25.12 7.76
CA ILE A 49 5.56 -24.79 7.72
C ILE A 49 6.19 -25.39 8.96
N ASP A 50 7.20 -26.23 8.77
CA ASP A 50 7.98 -26.81 9.85
C ASP A 50 8.94 -25.74 10.42
N CYS A 51 8.68 -25.32 11.65
CA CYS A 51 9.44 -24.32 12.37
C CYS A 51 10.28 -24.93 13.48
N MET A 52 10.52 -26.25 13.43
CA MET A 52 11.40 -26.91 14.37
C MET A 52 12.82 -26.34 14.24
N PRO A 53 13.52 -26.04 15.36
CA PRO A 53 14.83 -25.41 15.30
C PRO A 53 15.82 -26.30 14.56
N SER A 54 16.30 -25.83 13.42
CA SER A 54 17.46 -26.46 12.78
C SER A 54 18.71 -26.13 13.58
N ILE A 55 19.69 -27.04 13.54
CA ILE A 55 21.03 -26.81 14.09
C ILE A 55 21.68 -25.60 13.38
N ASP A 56 21.32 -25.37 12.11
CA ASP A 56 21.72 -24.19 11.35
C ASP A 56 20.83 -22.98 11.68
N ARG A 57 21.33 -22.15 12.60
CA ARG A 57 20.76 -20.83 12.87
C ARG A 57 20.85 -19.94 11.63
N GLY A 58 19.76 -19.28 11.28
CA GLY A 58 19.65 -18.39 10.13
C GLY A 58 19.23 -19.09 8.83
N SER A 59 18.80 -20.36 8.92
CA SER A 59 18.20 -21.06 7.78
C SER A 59 17.02 -20.26 7.20
N GLN A 60 16.75 -20.45 5.91
CA GLN A 60 15.61 -19.79 5.26
C GLN A 60 14.29 -20.15 5.94
N GLN A 61 14.18 -21.39 6.44
CA GLN A 61 13.05 -21.87 7.22
C GLN A 61 12.84 -21.01 8.48
N GLU A 62 13.90 -20.79 9.26
CA GLU A 62 13.85 -19.98 10.48
C GLU A 62 13.46 -18.53 10.17
N LYS A 63 13.94 -17.96 9.06
CA LYS A 63 13.53 -16.62 8.62
C LYS A 63 12.03 -16.55 8.34
N ILE A 64 11.49 -17.53 7.63
CA ILE A 64 10.06 -17.62 7.31
C ILE A 64 9.22 -17.79 8.59
N CYS A 65 9.66 -18.65 9.50
CA CYS A 65 8.98 -18.89 10.78
C CYS A 65 8.94 -17.66 11.69
N ASN A 66 9.90 -16.75 11.54
CA ASN A 66 9.95 -15.49 12.28
C ASN A 66 9.35 -14.30 11.50
N ASP A 67 9.02 -14.48 10.22
CA ASP A 67 8.45 -13.43 9.38
C ASP A 67 6.92 -13.37 9.54
N LYS A 68 6.49 -12.54 10.49
CA LYS A 68 5.07 -12.32 10.80
C LYS A 68 4.28 -11.76 9.61
N GLU A 69 4.92 -10.97 8.75
CA GLU A 69 4.26 -10.38 7.59
C GLU A 69 3.92 -11.48 6.57
N TYR A 70 4.89 -12.36 6.31
CA TYR A 70 4.69 -13.54 5.48
C TYR A 70 3.60 -14.47 6.03
N LEU A 71 3.65 -14.81 7.32
CA LEU A 71 2.68 -15.74 7.92
C LEU A 71 1.24 -15.19 7.85
N ASN A 72 1.06 -13.89 8.11
CA ASN A 72 -0.25 -13.25 7.99
C ASN A 72 -0.72 -13.20 6.52
N TRP A 73 0.18 -12.89 5.59
CA TRP A 73 -0.13 -12.93 4.16
C TRP A 73 -0.54 -14.34 3.72
N ALA A 74 0.18 -15.39 4.15
CA ALA A 74 -0.11 -16.77 3.79
C ALA A 74 -1.47 -17.23 4.32
N GLN A 75 -1.84 -16.84 5.54
CA GLN A 75 -3.15 -17.13 6.13
C GLN A 75 -4.31 -16.59 5.29
N ILE A 76 -4.12 -15.44 4.64
CA ILE A 76 -5.16 -14.77 3.85
C ILE A 76 -5.18 -15.26 2.40
N ASN A 77 -4.01 -15.52 1.81
CA ASN A 77 -3.86 -15.72 0.37
C ASN A 77 -3.64 -17.18 -0.05
N CYS A 78 -3.29 -18.06 0.88
CA CYS A 78 -2.97 -19.46 0.57
C CYS A 78 -4.05 -20.38 1.16
N PRO A 79 -4.98 -20.93 0.35
CA PRO A 79 -6.11 -21.71 0.83
C PRO A 79 -5.69 -23.03 1.50
N ASN A 80 -4.52 -23.55 1.16
CA ASN A 80 -3.98 -24.78 1.73
C ASN A 80 -3.13 -24.54 2.97
N PHE A 81 -2.85 -23.29 3.34
CA PHE A 81 -2.02 -22.97 4.49
C PHE A 81 -2.84 -23.12 5.78
N LYS A 82 -2.37 -24.00 6.66
CA LYS A 82 -3.00 -24.31 7.95
C LYS A 82 -2.24 -23.72 9.13
N GLY A 83 -1.01 -23.26 8.93
CA GLY A 83 -0.22 -22.58 9.95
C GLY A 83 1.22 -23.08 10.04
N ILE A 84 1.80 -22.91 11.23
CA ILE A 84 3.16 -23.36 11.56
C ILE A 84 3.10 -24.56 12.51
N ALA A 85 4.06 -25.46 12.39
CA ALA A 85 4.28 -26.59 13.30
C ALA A 85 5.64 -26.42 13.97
N TYR A 86 5.74 -26.82 15.25
CA TYR A 86 6.97 -26.77 16.04
C TYR A 86 7.36 -28.16 16.52
#